data_AF-A0A946N3D9-F1
#
_entry.id   AF-A0A946N3D9-F1
#
_cell.length_a   1.000
_cell.length_b   1.000
_cell.length_c   1.000
_cell.angle_alpha   90.00
_cell.angle_beta   90.00
_cell.angle_gamma   90.00
#
_symmetry.space_group_name_H-M   'P 1'
#
loop_
_entity.id
_entity.type
_entity.pdbx_description
1 polymer ?
#
loop_
_entity_poly.entity_id
_entity_poly.type
_entity_poly.pdbx_seq_one_letter_code
_entity_poly.pdbx_strand_id
1 'polypeptide(L)'
;MEKPFDTFIKIFIVVVVTSGLIIYGWNLMHGRNLAKAPQIDLSAYEDGGFYVETWKNDNAEVGEYLSSLIEQEAERLKKEKAAEAIQVEQLQFEIVTGYIYFKDSLGLSNKEQTDKLIKTFLEDFPELKDLSIENFQNNKIISDEVTYIARVKYSDLENIDEVLEKLKVEYSDVVLVK
;
A
#
# COMPACT_ATOMS: atom_id res chain seq x y z
N MET A 1 -51.41 -1.11 21.08
CA MET A 1 -50.94 -1.91 19.94
C MET A 1 -49.63 -1.30 19.47
N GLU A 2 -48.49 -1.86 19.88
CA GLU A 2 -47.21 -1.47 19.27
C GLU A 2 -47.18 -1.96 17.83
N LYS A 3 -46.68 -1.13 16.90
CA LYS A 3 -46.59 -1.50 15.49
C LYS A 3 -45.53 -2.60 15.36
N PRO A 4 -45.78 -3.66 14.56
CA PRO A 4 -44.84 -4.79 14.42
C PRO A 4 -43.43 -4.37 13.95
N PHE A 5 -43.34 -3.24 13.23
CA PHE A 5 -42.08 -2.65 12.80
C PHE A 5 -41.24 -2.11 13.98
N ASP A 6 -41.88 -1.58 15.02
CA ASP A 6 -41.21 -1.01 16.20
C ASP A 6 -40.66 -2.13 17.11
N THR A 7 -41.40 -3.23 17.23
CA THR A 7 -40.94 -4.45 17.92
C THR A 7 -39.74 -5.08 17.23
N PHE A 8 -39.74 -5.13 15.88
CA PHE A 8 -38.60 -5.65 15.11
C PHE A 8 -37.33 -4.81 15.32
N ILE A 9 -37.44 -3.48 15.27
CA ILE A 9 -36.29 -2.58 15.50
C ILE A 9 -35.73 -2.77 16.91
N LYS A 10 -36.57 -2.87 17.93
CA LYS A 10 -36.13 -3.11 19.32
C LYS A 10 -35.38 -4.44 19.44
N ILE A 11 -35.89 -5.51 18.85
CA ILE A 11 -35.23 -6.83 18.85
C ILE A 11 -33.88 -6.74 18.11
N PHE A 12 -33.83 -6.10 16.95
CA PHE A 12 -32.61 -5.93 16.17
C PHE A 12 -31.52 -5.19 16.95
N ILE A 13 -31.87 -4.07 17.61
CA ILE A 13 -30.95 -3.31 18.45
C ILE A 13 -30.44 -4.17 19.61
N VAL A 14 -31.32 -4.92 20.28
CA VAL A 14 -30.92 -5.80 21.39
C VAL A 14 -29.94 -6.87 20.90
N VAL A 15 -30.18 -7.49 19.75
CA VAL A 15 -29.28 -8.50 19.17
C VAL A 15 -27.92 -7.90 18.82
N VAL A 16 -27.87 -6.73 18.19
CA VAL A 16 -26.61 -6.06 17.83
C VAL A 16 -25.80 -5.70 19.08
N VAL A 17 -26.44 -5.11 20.09
CA VAL A 17 -25.78 -4.67 21.31
C VAL A 17 -25.28 -5.86 22.14
N THR A 18 -26.11 -6.90 22.30
CA THR A 18 -25.71 -8.11 23.06
C THR A 18 -24.59 -8.87 22.37
N SER A 19 -24.61 -8.97 21.04
CA SER A 19 -23.53 -9.60 20.27
C SER A 19 -22.21 -8.85 20.43
N GLY A 20 -22.23 -7.52 20.38
CA GLY A 20 -21.04 -6.69 20.60
C GLY A 20 -20.43 -6.87 21.99
N LEU A 21 -21.26 -6.96 23.03
CA LEU A 21 -20.81 -7.19 24.41
C LEU A 21 -20.19 -8.58 24.61
N ILE A 22 -20.75 -9.61 23.98
CA ILE A 22 -20.20 -10.98 24.04
C ILE A 22 -18.82 -11.03 23.39
N ILE A 23 -18.67 -10.43 22.21
CA ILE A 23 -17.38 -10.36 21.50
C ILE A 23 -16.35 -9.57 22.30
N TYR A 24 -16.77 -8.47 22.92
CA TYR A 24 -15.91 -7.66 23.79
C TYR A 24 -15.41 -8.47 25.00
N GLY A 25 -16.31 -9.14 25.72
CA GLY A 25 -15.96 -9.97 26.88
C GLY A 25 -15.05 -11.14 26.51
N TRP A 26 -15.32 -11.81 25.38
CA TRP A 26 -14.49 -12.90 24.88
C TRP A 26 -13.06 -12.44 24.56
N ASN A 27 -12.91 -11.27 23.91
CA ASN A 27 -11.60 -10.70 23.58
C ASN A 27 -10.84 -10.23 24.82
N LEU A 28 -11.54 -9.68 25.83
CA LEU A 28 -10.95 -9.28 27.10
C LEU A 28 -10.36 -10.50 27.85
N MET A 29 -11.10 -11.61 27.91
CA MET A 29 -10.64 -12.84 28.56
C MET A 29 -9.43 -13.48 27.86
N HIS A 30 -9.29 -13.29 26.55
CA HIS A 30 -8.18 -13.85 25.76
C HIS A 30 -7.02 -12.87 25.55
N GLY A 31 -7.02 -11.71 26.24
CA GLY A 31 -5.96 -10.71 26.14
C GLY A 31 -5.77 -10.13 24.72
N ARG A 32 -6.78 -10.26 23.84
CA ARG A 32 -6.71 -9.77 22.46
C ARG A 32 -6.92 -8.27 22.49
N ASN A 33 -5.96 -7.52 21.95
CA ASN A 33 -5.99 -6.07 21.94
C ASN A 33 -7.16 -5.56 21.08
N LEU A 34 -8.20 -5.02 21.72
CA LEU A 34 -9.43 -4.50 21.10
C LEU A 34 -9.19 -3.31 20.15
N ALA A 35 -7.98 -2.73 20.15
CA ALA A 35 -7.57 -1.66 19.26
C ALA A 35 -7.12 -2.15 17.86
N LYS A 36 -6.95 -3.47 17.66
CA LYS A 36 -6.76 -4.02 16.32
C LYS A 36 -8.11 -4.42 15.75
N ALA A 37 -8.47 -3.82 14.62
CA ALA A 37 -9.63 -4.22 13.85
C ALA A 37 -9.59 -5.74 13.61
N PRO A 38 -10.72 -6.45 13.77
CA PRO A 38 -10.77 -7.87 13.44
C PRO A 38 -10.40 -8.02 11.98
N GLN A 39 -9.43 -8.88 11.69
CA GLN A 39 -9.20 -9.37 10.34
C GLN A 39 -10.36 -10.29 10.01
N ILE A 40 -11.46 -9.69 9.54
CA ILE A 40 -12.58 -10.43 9.00
C ILE A 40 -12.08 -11.02 7.70
N ASP A 41 -11.93 -12.34 7.68
CA ASP A 41 -11.66 -13.07 6.46
C ASP A 41 -12.91 -12.98 5.58
N LEU A 42 -12.86 -12.08 4.60
CA LEU A 42 -13.93 -11.85 3.64
C LEU A 42 -13.89 -12.85 2.48
N SER A 43 -12.96 -13.82 2.47
CA SER A 43 -12.91 -14.85 1.42
C SER A 43 -14.20 -15.68 1.34
N ALA A 44 -14.90 -15.86 2.46
CA ALA A 44 -16.22 -16.51 2.49
C ALA A 44 -17.33 -15.67 1.82
N TYR A 45 -17.11 -14.38 1.59
CA TYR A 45 -18.05 -13.47 0.91
C TYR A 45 -17.62 -13.12 -0.52
N GLU A 46 -16.42 -13.50 -0.96
CA GLU A 46 -16.02 -13.39 -2.37
C GLU A 46 -16.81 -14.36 -3.26
N ASP A 47 -17.33 -15.45 -2.69
CA ASP A 47 -18.25 -16.36 -3.37
C ASP A 47 -19.67 -15.77 -3.32
N GLY A 48 -19.92 -14.73 -4.10
CA GLY A 48 -21.21 -14.05 -4.24
C GLY A 48 -22.36 -14.94 -4.75
N GLY A 49 -22.16 -16.25 -4.89
CA GLY A 49 -23.15 -17.22 -5.36
C GLY A 49 -24.42 -17.32 -4.51
N PHE A 50 -24.32 -17.12 -3.20
CA PHE A 50 -25.46 -17.36 -2.28
C PHE A 50 -26.60 -16.34 -2.43
N TYR A 51 -26.29 -15.10 -2.82
CA TYR A 51 -27.31 -14.06 -3.06
C TYR A 51 -27.91 -14.12 -4.47
N VAL A 52 -27.17 -14.67 -5.45
CA VAL A 52 -27.62 -14.73 -6.84
C VAL A 52 -28.58 -15.91 -7.08
N GLU A 53 -28.40 -17.03 -6.38
CA GLU A 53 -29.25 -18.23 -6.54
C GLU A 53 -30.68 -18.05 -6.02
N THR A 54 -30.87 -17.32 -4.92
CA THR A 54 -32.20 -17.11 -4.33
C THR A 54 -33.00 -16.02 -5.05
N TRP A 55 -32.34 -15.03 -5.64
CA TRP A 55 -33.00 -13.96 -6.40
C TRP A 55 -33.26 -14.28 -7.88
N LYS A 56 -32.45 -15.15 -8.52
CA LYS A 56 -32.66 -15.57 -9.92
C LYS A 56 -33.98 -16.32 -10.14
N ASN A 57 -34.47 -17.04 -9.12
CA ASN A 57 -35.68 -17.86 -9.27
C ASN A 57 -36.98 -17.05 -9.29
N ASP A 58 -37.00 -15.85 -8.71
CA ASP A 58 -38.25 -15.08 -8.57
C ASP A 58 -38.41 -13.96 -9.62
N ASN A 59 -37.33 -13.49 -10.27
CA ASN A 59 -37.40 -12.47 -11.33
C ASN A 59 -36.24 -12.58 -12.34
N ALA A 60 -36.44 -13.39 -13.38
CA ALA A 60 -35.43 -13.67 -14.41
C ALA A 60 -34.88 -12.40 -15.11
N GLU A 61 -35.74 -11.41 -15.39
CA GLU A 61 -35.33 -10.16 -16.05
C GLU A 61 -34.43 -9.28 -15.17
N VAL A 62 -34.66 -9.28 -13.86
CA VAL A 62 -33.82 -8.54 -12.90
C VAL A 62 -32.46 -9.23 -12.73
N GLY A 63 -32.45 -10.57 -12.77
CA GLY A 63 -31.22 -11.37 -12.76
C GLY A 63 -30.30 -11.08 -13.94
N GLU A 64 -30.84 -10.96 -15.15
CA GLU A 64 -30.07 -10.60 -16.35
C GLU A 64 -29.54 -9.15 -16.26
N TYR A 65 -30.38 -8.21 -15.83
CA TYR A 65 -29.97 -6.80 -15.67
C TYR A 65 -28.84 -6.65 -14.64
N LEU A 66 -28.97 -7.27 -13.46
CA LEU A 66 -27.94 -7.23 -12.42
C LEU A 66 -26.65 -7.94 -12.87
N SER A 67 -26.77 -9.06 -13.58
CA SER A 67 -25.59 -9.76 -14.14
C SER A 67 -24.84 -8.87 -15.13
N SER A 68 -25.57 -8.15 -15.99
CA SER A 68 -24.98 -7.23 -16.95
C SER A 68 -24.28 -6.04 -16.29
N LEU A 69 -24.85 -5.50 -15.20
CA LEU A 69 -24.23 -4.41 -14.44
C LEU A 69 -22.97 -4.87 -13.70
N ILE A 70 -23.00 -6.07 -13.11
CA ILE A 70 -21.83 -6.66 -12.44
C ILE A 70 -20.72 -6.93 -13.45
N GLU A 71 -21.05 -7.44 -14.64
CA GLU A 71 -20.07 -7.72 -15.68
C GLU A 71 -19.47 -6.44 -16.27
N GLN A 72 -20.29 -5.40 -16.46
CA GLN A 72 -19.84 -4.08 -16.92
C GLN A 72 -18.94 -3.39 -15.89
N GLU A 73 -19.29 -3.48 -14.60
CA GLU A 73 -18.49 -2.94 -13.51
C GLU A 73 -17.20 -3.74 -13.31
N ALA A 74 -17.23 -5.06 -13.45
CA ALA A 74 -16.04 -5.90 -13.40
C ALA A 74 -15.10 -5.62 -14.58
N GLU A 75 -15.63 -5.38 -15.78
CA GLU A 75 -14.83 -4.91 -16.92
C GLU A 75 -14.26 -3.51 -16.71
N ARG A 76 -15.05 -2.60 -16.14
CA ARG A 76 -14.61 -1.24 -15.79
C ARG A 76 -13.47 -1.29 -14.78
N LEU A 77 -13.62 -2.08 -13.71
CA LEU A 77 -12.58 -2.31 -12.70
C LEU A 77 -11.37 -3.03 -13.27
N LYS A 78 -11.53 -3.97 -14.22
CA LYS A 78 -10.41 -4.59 -14.94
C LYS A 78 -9.69 -3.58 -15.82
N LYS A 79 -10.41 -2.68 -16.51
CA LYS A 79 -9.83 -1.62 -17.34
C LYS A 79 -9.19 -0.52 -16.50
N GLU A 80 -9.75 -0.21 -15.34
CA GLU A 80 -9.22 0.75 -14.36
C GLU A 80 -7.98 0.18 -13.65
N LYS A 81 -8.00 -1.07 -13.20
CA LYS A 81 -6.81 -1.79 -12.72
C LYS A 81 -5.76 -1.98 -13.80
N ALA A 82 -6.16 -2.19 -15.06
CA ALA A 82 -5.23 -2.24 -16.18
C ALA A 82 -4.65 -0.87 -16.51
N ALA A 83 -5.42 0.22 -16.38
CA ALA A 83 -4.93 1.59 -16.56
C ALA A 83 -4.02 2.05 -15.39
N GLU A 84 -4.30 1.61 -14.16
CA GLU A 84 -3.38 1.73 -13.02
C GLU A 84 -2.13 0.85 -13.23
N ALA A 85 -2.27 -0.38 -13.77
CA ALA A 85 -1.14 -1.23 -14.12
C ALA A 85 -0.30 -0.72 -15.29
N ILE A 86 -0.87 0.09 -16.20
CA ILE A 86 -0.14 0.78 -17.27
C ILE A 86 0.67 1.97 -16.72
N GLN A 87 0.39 2.47 -15.51
CA GLN A 87 1.25 3.46 -14.83
C GLN A 87 2.28 2.84 -13.88
N VAL A 88 2.19 1.54 -13.58
CA VAL A 88 3.26 0.81 -12.89
C VAL A 88 4.05 -0.02 -13.90
N GLU A 89 4.66 0.65 -14.88
CA GLU A 89 5.83 0.07 -15.53
C GLU A 89 6.94 0.07 -14.48
N GLN A 90 7.02 -1.01 -13.69
CA GLN A 90 8.16 -1.29 -12.81
C GLN A 90 9.38 -1.45 -13.71
N LEU A 91 10.01 -0.33 -14.06
CA LEU A 91 11.24 -0.30 -14.81
C LEU A 91 12.30 -0.99 -13.95
N GLN A 92 12.59 -2.25 -14.29
CA GLN A 92 13.82 -2.91 -13.85
C GLN A 92 14.97 -2.14 -14.48
N PHE A 93 15.44 -1.12 -13.78
CA PHE A 93 16.63 -0.37 -14.17
C PHE A 93 17.86 -1.15 -13.73
N GLU A 94 18.83 -1.24 -14.64
CA GLU A 94 20.18 -1.68 -14.31
C GLU A 94 20.82 -0.61 -13.39
N ILE A 95 21.40 -1.06 -12.28
CA ILE A 95 22.17 -0.19 -11.39
C ILE A 95 23.47 0.18 -12.11
N VAL A 96 23.65 1.48 -12.35
CA VAL A 96 24.78 2.04 -13.10
C VAL A 96 25.83 2.55 -12.12
N THR A 97 27.09 2.39 -12.49
CA THR A 97 28.22 2.93 -11.72
C THR A 97 28.30 4.46 -11.79
N GLY A 98 28.79 5.11 -10.74
CA GLY A 98 28.87 6.56 -10.60
C GLY A 98 27.70 7.19 -9.84
N TYR A 99 26.91 6.38 -9.12
CA TYR A 99 25.72 6.83 -8.40
C TYR A 99 25.63 6.29 -6.97
N ILE A 100 25.17 7.15 -6.06
CA ILE A 100 24.72 6.76 -4.73
C ILE A 100 23.22 6.55 -4.81
N TYR A 101 22.77 5.32 -4.59
CA TYR A 101 21.37 4.94 -4.57
C TYR A 101 20.84 4.93 -3.14
N PHE A 102 19.69 5.56 -2.92
CA PHE A 102 19.00 5.62 -1.64
C PHE A 102 17.90 4.57 -1.60
N LYS A 103 17.95 3.71 -0.58
CA LYS A 103 16.95 2.64 -0.38
C LYS A 103 15.63 3.21 0.12
N ASP A 104 14.55 2.46 -0.10
CA ASP A 104 13.20 2.80 0.37
C ASP A 104 13.10 2.93 1.90
N SER A 105 14.03 2.33 2.64
CA SER A 105 14.15 2.51 4.10
C SER A 105 14.38 3.96 4.52
N LEU A 106 14.92 4.80 3.64
CA LEU A 106 15.10 6.24 3.86
C LEU A 106 13.90 7.06 3.34
N GLY A 107 12.92 6.45 2.69
CA GLY A 107 11.81 7.15 2.06
C GLY A 107 10.72 7.55 3.04
N LEU A 108 10.13 8.73 2.82
CA LEU A 108 8.91 9.17 3.50
C LEU A 108 7.71 9.05 2.57
N SER A 109 6.50 9.38 3.05
CA SER A 109 5.26 9.15 2.31
C SER A 109 5.12 9.97 1.02
N ASN A 110 5.92 11.03 0.82
CA ASN A 110 5.88 11.86 -0.38
C ASN A 110 7.27 12.32 -0.86
N LYS A 111 7.33 12.72 -2.14
CA LYS A 111 8.57 13.11 -2.86
C LYS A 111 9.32 14.26 -2.18
N GLU A 112 8.62 15.35 -1.82
CA GLU A 112 9.26 16.53 -1.22
C GLU A 112 9.92 16.22 0.13
N GLN A 113 9.28 15.39 0.94
CA GLN A 113 9.83 14.99 2.23
C GLN A 113 11.06 14.09 2.06
N THR A 114 11.03 13.18 1.09
CA THR A 114 12.18 12.33 0.74
C THR A 114 13.34 13.17 0.21
N ASP A 115 13.10 14.12 -0.70
CA ASP A 115 14.15 15.01 -1.22
C ASP A 115 14.77 15.85 -0.09
N LYS A 116 13.95 16.37 0.83
CA LYS A 116 14.43 17.13 1.98
C LYS A 116 15.30 16.26 2.91
N LEU A 117 14.89 15.02 3.16
CA LEU A 117 15.63 14.09 4.01
C LEU A 117 16.97 13.71 3.37
N ILE A 118 16.98 13.37 2.09
CA ILE A 118 18.20 13.08 1.33
C ILE A 118 19.10 14.32 1.33
N LYS A 119 18.56 15.52 1.09
CA LYS A 119 19.36 16.74 1.11
C LYS A 119 20.00 17.00 2.47
N THR A 120 19.25 16.80 3.56
CA THR A 120 19.77 16.90 4.93
C THR A 120 20.89 15.87 5.16
N PHE A 121 20.71 14.64 4.68
CA PHE A 121 21.77 13.61 4.73
C PHE A 121 23.02 14.01 3.96
N LEU A 122 22.87 14.61 2.76
CA LEU A 122 23.99 15.08 1.95
C LEU A 122 24.70 16.30 2.56
N GLU A 123 24.04 17.11 3.41
CA GLU A 123 24.66 18.24 4.09
C GLU A 123 25.77 17.83 5.06
N ASP A 124 25.71 16.59 5.59
CA ASP A 124 26.76 16.02 6.43
C ASP A 124 28.05 15.72 5.63
N PHE A 125 27.97 15.72 4.30
CA PHE A 125 29.07 15.44 3.37
C PHE A 125 29.31 16.66 2.46
N PRO A 126 30.30 17.52 2.78
CA PRO A 126 30.57 18.76 2.04
C PRO A 126 30.74 18.57 0.53
N GLU A 127 31.23 17.41 0.11
CA GLU A 127 31.50 17.02 -1.27
C GLU A 127 30.22 16.67 -2.04
N LEU A 128 29.15 16.26 -1.35
CA LEU A 128 27.91 15.78 -1.96
C LEU A 128 26.73 16.77 -1.86
N LYS A 129 26.85 17.80 -1.01
CA LYS A 129 25.76 18.73 -0.67
C LYS A 129 25.07 19.43 -1.85
N ASP A 130 25.83 19.68 -2.92
CA ASP A 130 25.39 20.45 -4.10
C ASP A 130 24.90 19.55 -5.24
N LEU A 131 24.86 18.24 -5.04
CA LEU A 131 24.47 17.29 -6.07
C LEU A 131 22.95 17.25 -6.28
N SER A 132 22.57 17.04 -7.55
CA SER A 132 21.16 16.90 -7.93
C SER A 132 20.62 15.54 -7.52
N ILE A 133 19.46 15.55 -6.86
CA ILE A 133 18.73 14.34 -6.44
C ILE A 133 17.79 13.95 -7.58
N GLU A 134 18.00 12.76 -8.14
CA GLU A 134 17.05 12.13 -9.05
C GLU A 134 16.12 11.24 -8.23
N ASN A 135 14.90 11.72 -7.99
CA ASN A 135 13.93 11.03 -7.15
C ASN A 135 12.92 10.23 -8.00
N PHE A 136 12.79 8.95 -7.66
CA PHE A 136 11.97 7.94 -8.30
C PHE A 136 10.87 7.41 -7.36
N GLN A 137 10.46 8.15 -6.34
CA GLN A 137 9.52 7.66 -5.34
C GLN A 137 8.19 7.17 -5.92
N ASN A 138 7.73 7.80 -6.99
CA ASN A 138 6.53 7.37 -7.71
C ASN A 138 6.80 6.17 -8.64
N ASN A 139 8.05 5.99 -9.10
CA ASN A 139 8.49 4.96 -10.05
C ASN A 139 9.72 4.24 -9.49
N LYS A 140 9.55 3.53 -8.37
CA LYS A 140 10.68 2.98 -7.60
C LYS A 140 11.51 2.02 -8.45
N ILE A 141 12.83 2.09 -8.29
CA ILE A 141 13.77 1.19 -8.96
C ILE A 141 13.92 -0.05 -8.07
N ILE A 142 13.79 -1.25 -8.64
CA ILE A 142 13.99 -2.51 -7.92
C ILE A 142 15.18 -3.24 -8.52
N SER A 143 16.16 -3.61 -7.70
CA SER A 143 17.30 -4.43 -8.09
C SER A 143 17.71 -5.31 -6.91
N ASP A 144 17.95 -6.60 -7.19
CA ASP A 144 18.34 -7.61 -6.19
C ASP A 144 17.42 -7.63 -4.95
N GLU A 145 16.10 -7.57 -5.17
CA GLU A 145 15.06 -7.52 -4.12
C GLU A 145 15.09 -6.27 -3.23
N VAL A 146 15.96 -5.30 -3.54
CA VAL A 146 16.04 -4.01 -2.86
C VAL A 146 15.36 -2.93 -3.70
N THR A 147 14.54 -2.14 -3.04
CA THR A 147 13.83 -1.00 -3.64
C THR A 147 14.59 0.29 -3.36
N TYR A 148 14.81 1.08 -4.41
CA TYR A 148 15.47 2.37 -4.39
C TYR A 148 14.50 3.49 -4.79
N ILE A 149 14.58 4.59 -4.07
CA ILE A 149 13.65 5.72 -4.19
C ILE A 149 14.30 6.96 -4.79
N ALA A 150 15.62 7.03 -4.77
CA ALA A 150 16.36 8.14 -5.36
C ALA A 150 17.80 7.72 -5.66
N ARG A 151 18.47 8.49 -6.51
CA ARG A 151 19.92 8.41 -6.68
C ARG A 151 20.54 9.78 -6.83
N VAL A 152 21.84 9.84 -6.59
CA VAL A 152 22.65 11.04 -6.72
C VAL A 152 23.90 10.69 -7.51
N LYS A 153 24.19 11.44 -8.56
CA LYS A 153 25.35 11.22 -9.44
C LYS A 153 26.60 11.81 -8.79
N TYR A 154 27.64 11.01 -8.58
CA TYR A 154 28.92 11.46 -8.03
C TYR A 154 30.09 11.35 -9.01
N SER A 155 29.91 10.72 -10.18
CA SER A 155 31.01 10.46 -11.13
C SER A 155 31.74 11.70 -11.65
N ASP A 156 31.13 12.88 -11.49
CA ASP A 156 31.69 14.15 -11.94
C ASP A 156 32.56 14.83 -10.84
N LEU A 157 32.67 14.20 -9.66
CA LEU A 157 33.44 14.71 -8.52
C LEU A 157 34.82 14.06 -8.44
N GLU A 158 35.83 14.89 -8.15
CA GLU A 158 37.20 14.44 -7.87
C GLU A 158 37.43 14.26 -6.37
N ASN A 159 38.29 13.30 -5.99
CA ASN A 159 38.70 13.01 -4.60
C ASN A 159 37.57 12.58 -3.66
N ILE A 160 36.57 11.85 -4.15
CA ILE A 160 35.44 11.42 -3.33
C ILE A 160 35.54 10.01 -2.76
N ASP A 161 36.59 9.25 -3.12
CA ASP A 161 36.73 7.83 -2.77
C ASP A 161 36.64 7.56 -1.26
N GLU A 162 37.23 8.42 -0.42
CA GLU A 162 37.19 8.29 1.04
C GLU A 162 35.75 8.44 1.58
N VAL A 163 34.98 9.38 1.03
CA VAL A 163 33.56 9.59 1.38
C VAL A 163 32.72 8.40 0.90
N LEU A 164 32.99 7.89 -0.30
CA LEU A 164 32.29 6.73 -0.85
C LEU A 164 32.55 5.46 -0.03
N GLU A 165 33.79 5.23 0.42
CA GLU A 165 34.10 4.11 1.32
C GLU A 165 33.39 4.25 2.66
N LYS A 166 33.40 5.46 3.24
CA LYS A 166 32.68 5.73 4.48
C LYS A 166 31.18 5.45 4.35
N LEU A 167 30.55 5.91 3.26
CA LEU A 167 29.14 5.64 2.96
C LEU A 167 28.85 4.14 2.79
N LYS A 168 29.75 3.40 2.13
CA LYS A 168 29.63 1.94 1.98
C LYS A 168 29.72 1.19 3.30
N VAL A 169 30.50 1.67 4.26
CA VAL A 169 30.72 0.97 5.55
C VAL A 169 29.67 1.37 6.57
N GLU A 170 29.50 2.68 6.80
CA GLU A 170 28.68 3.21 7.89
C GLU A 170 27.19 3.29 7.53
N TYR A 171 26.86 3.42 6.24
CA TYR A 171 25.49 3.69 5.77
C TYR A 171 24.97 2.64 4.80
N SER A 172 25.58 1.45 4.74
CA SER A 172 25.17 0.34 3.87
C SER A 172 23.70 -0.06 4.01
N ASP A 173 23.09 0.20 5.17
CA ASP A 173 21.69 -0.08 5.46
C ASP A 173 20.72 0.83 4.71
N VAL A 174 21.16 2.05 4.36
CA VAL A 174 20.32 3.10 3.75
C VAL A 174 20.78 3.50 2.35
N VAL A 175 22.05 3.31 2.02
CA VAL A 175 22.61 3.63 0.69
C VAL A 175 23.32 2.45 0.04
N LEU A 176 23.34 2.44 -1.28
CA LEU A 176 24.19 1.61 -2.10
C LEU A 176 25.04 2.52 -2.99
N VAL A 177 26.36 2.39 -2.90
CA VAL A 177 27.30 3.12 -3.77
C VAL A 177 27.81 2.18 -4.84
N LYS A 178 27.60 2.54 -6.11
CA LYS A 178 28.01 1.76 -7.28
C LYS A 178 28.73 2.63 -8.26
#